data_AF-A0A255GFU6-F1
#
_entry.id   AF-A0A255GFU6-F1
#
_cell.length_a   1.000
_cell.length_b   1.000
_cell.length_c   1.000
_cell.angle_alpha   90.00
_cell.angle_beta   90.00
_cell.angle_gamma   90.00
#
_symmetry.space_group_name_H-M   'P 1'
#
loop_
_entity.id
_entity.type
_entity.pdbx_description
1 polymer ?
#
loop_
_entity_poly.entity_id
_entity_poly.type
_entity_poly.pdbx_seq_one_letter_code
_entity_poly.pdbx_strand_id
1 'polypeptide(L)'
;MTPEQLDQFVTAILQECVNVLPDQFDEMWLVVEDEDGVSTSALFFTDTAGPHRMLRLGDDADDAIDDLIDAAIEAGQPIHRAVLNYRSSGGASADFDYDPLPGGVVDGSDARFDAFAREHLGRPYDEVPDHTA
;
A
#
# COMPACT_ATOMS: atom_id res chain seq x y z
N MET A 1 4.02 19.73 -1.23
CA MET A 1 4.99 18.82 -1.89
C MET A 1 4.97 19.09 -3.38
N THR A 2 6.09 18.94 -4.10
CA THR A 2 6.06 19.03 -5.58
C THR A 2 5.68 17.68 -6.21
N PRO A 3 5.11 17.66 -7.42
CA PRO A 3 4.82 16.39 -8.10
C PRO A 3 6.04 15.49 -8.30
N GLU A 4 7.21 16.07 -8.55
CA GLU A 4 8.46 15.32 -8.73
C GLU A 4 8.92 14.64 -7.43
N GLN A 5 8.76 15.30 -6.28
CA GLN A 5 9.05 14.69 -4.98
C GLN A 5 8.07 13.57 -4.66
N LEU A 6 6.79 13.76 -4.96
CA LEU A 6 5.78 12.71 -4.77
C LEU A 6 6.09 11.47 -5.61
N ASP A 7 6.47 11.67 -6.88
CA ASP A 7 6.87 10.59 -7.79
C ASP A 7 8.12 9.84 -7.30
N GLN A 8 9.08 10.56 -6.71
CA GLN A 8 10.26 9.96 -6.07
C GLN A 8 9.89 9.05 -4.89
N PHE A 9 9.00 9.52 -4.00
CA PHE A 9 8.52 8.71 -2.87
C PHE A 9 7.75 7.48 -3.36
N VAL A 10 6.81 7.65 -4.29
CA VAL A 10 6.04 6.53 -4.87
C VAL A 10 6.97 5.51 -5.50
N THR A 11 7.98 5.95 -6.25
CA THR A 11 8.96 5.07 -6.88
C THR A 11 9.76 4.29 -5.85
N ALA A 12 10.22 4.95 -4.77
CA ALA A 12 10.97 4.30 -3.69
C ALA A 12 10.12 3.23 -2.99
N ILE A 13 8.89 3.57 -2.59
CA ILE A 13 7.98 2.64 -1.92
C ILE A 13 7.65 1.43 -2.82
N LEU A 14 7.34 1.67 -4.09
CA LEU A 14 7.06 0.58 -5.04
C LEU A 14 8.28 -0.32 -5.24
N GLN A 15 9.50 0.25 -5.26
CA GLN A 15 10.72 -0.54 -5.37
C GLN A 15 10.91 -1.45 -4.16
N GLU A 16 10.67 -0.97 -2.94
CA GLU A 16 10.76 -1.80 -1.74
C GLU A 16 9.69 -2.89 -1.70
N CYS A 17 8.47 -2.59 -2.16
CA CYS A 17 7.45 -3.63 -2.32
C CYS A 17 7.89 -4.71 -3.32
N VAL A 18 8.48 -4.32 -4.47
CA VAL A 18 8.96 -5.28 -5.46
C VAL A 18 10.11 -6.14 -4.93
N ASN A 19 10.97 -5.59 -4.07
CA ASN A 19 12.10 -6.33 -3.48
C ASN A 19 11.67 -7.52 -2.61
N VAL A 20 10.46 -7.47 -2.02
CA VAL A 20 9.91 -8.52 -1.14
C VAL A 20 8.90 -9.43 -1.84
N LEU A 21 8.48 -9.09 -3.07
CA LEU A 21 7.58 -9.91 -3.86
C LEU A 21 8.32 -11.11 -4.48
N PRO A 22 7.60 -12.23 -4.73
CA PRO A 22 8.18 -13.34 -5.48
C PRO A 22 8.51 -12.93 -6.92
N ASP A 23 9.49 -13.59 -7.54
CA ASP A 23 9.93 -13.34 -8.93
C ASP A 23 8.80 -13.35 -9.98
N GLN A 24 7.65 -13.96 -9.68
CA GLN A 24 6.54 -14.20 -10.62
C GLN A 24 5.21 -13.62 -10.13
N PHE A 25 5.12 -12.30 -10.00
CA PHE A 25 3.85 -11.60 -9.80
C PHE A 25 3.35 -10.90 -11.08
N ASP A 26 2.04 -10.68 -11.21
CA ASP A 26 1.44 -9.93 -12.33
C ASP A 26 1.14 -8.48 -11.94
N GLU A 27 0.45 -8.29 -10.81
CA GLU A 27 0.02 -6.99 -10.31
C GLU A 27 0.09 -6.95 -8.78
N MET A 28 0.51 -5.81 -8.23
CA MET A 28 0.52 -5.52 -6.80
C MET A 28 -0.23 -4.23 -6.47
N TRP A 29 -0.79 -4.18 -5.27
CA TRP A 29 -1.39 -3.00 -4.67
C TRP A 29 -0.87 -2.84 -3.25
N LEU A 30 -0.23 -1.72 -2.97
CA LEU A 30 0.04 -1.29 -1.61
C LEU A 30 -1.07 -0.32 -1.20
N VAL A 31 -1.75 -0.63 -0.11
CA VAL A 31 -2.68 0.30 0.55
C VAL A 31 -2.01 0.79 1.84
N VAL A 32 -1.90 2.10 1.96
CA VAL A 32 -1.40 2.79 3.17
C VAL A 32 -2.54 3.65 3.72
N GLU A 33 -2.74 3.60 5.02
CA GLU A 33 -3.68 4.44 5.74
C GLU A 33 -2.97 5.08 6.93
N ASP A 34 -3.11 6.40 7.09
CA ASP A 34 -2.54 7.17 8.20
C ASP A 34 -3.57 8.13 8.82
N GLU A 35 -3.59 8.18 10.15
CA GLU A 35 -4.37 9.13 10.91
C GLU A 35 -3.70 9.41 12.24
N ASP A 36 -3.54 10.70 12.56
CA ASP A 36 -2.90 11.18 13.78
C ASP A 36 -1.49 10.59 14.02
N GLY A 37 -0.75 10.27 12.94
CA GLY A 37 0.59 9.69 12.99
C GLY A 37 0.62 8.21 13.35
N VAL A 38 -0.50 7.51 13.21
CA VAL A 38 -0.58 6.05 13.26
C VAL A 38 -0.84 5.56 11.85
N SER A 39 0.19 4.95 11.25
CA SER A 39 0.14 4.35 9.93
C SER A 39 -0.15 2.84 10.00
N THR A 40 -0.85 2.33 8.99
CA THR A 40 -0.98 0.91 8.72
C THR A 40 -0.90 0.65 7.22
N SER A 41 -0.28 -0.45 6.85
CA SER A 41 0.02 -0.77 5.45
C SER A 41 -0.33 -2.23 5.13
N ALA A 42 -0.73 -2.46 3.89
CA ALA A 42 -1.13 -3.76 3.38
C ALA A 42 -0.69 -3.92 1.92
N LEU A 43 0.21 -4.88 1.67
CA LEU A 43 0.63 -5.24 0.31
C LEU A 43 -0.17 -6.45 -0.18
N PHE A 44 -0.98 -6.23 -1.21
CA PHE A 44 -1.72 -7.26 -1.94
C PHE A 44 -1.05 -7.54 -3.27
N PHE A 45 -1.02 -8.80 -3.72
CA PHE A 45 -0.50 -9.12 -5.04
C PHE A 45 -1.14 -10.35 -5.68
N THR A 46 -1.02 -10.41 -7.00
CA THR A 46 -1.44 -11.53 -7.83
C THR A 46 -0.23 -12.32 -8.31
N ASP A 47 -0.21 -13.62 -8.02
CA ASP A 47 0.80 -14.55 -8.51
C ASP A 47 0.37 -15.07 -9.89
N THR A 48 1.32 -15.18 -10.83
CA THR A 48 1.03 -15.73 -12.17
C THR A 48 0.70 -17.23 -12.16
N ALA A 49 1.12 -17.95 -11.11
CA ALA A 49 1.01 -19.40 -11.00
C ALA A 49 0.18 -19.88 -9.78
N GLY A 50 -0.35 -18.98 -8.97
CA GLY A 50 -0.90 -19.30 -7.65
C GLY A 50 -2.05 -18.40 -7.20
N PRO A 51 -2.59 -18.63 -5.98
CA PRO A 51 -3.61 -17.76 -5.43
C PRO A 51 -3.04 -16.37 -5.15
N HIS A 52 -3.89 -15.35 -5.20
CA HIS A 52 -3.58 -14.01 -4.69
C HIS A 52 -3.12 -14.07 -3.23
N ARG A 53 -2.15 -13.23 -2.87
CA ARG A 53 -1.50 -13.26 -1.56
C ARG A 53 -1.38 -11.86 -0.98
N MET A 54 -1.07 -11.85 0.32
CA MET A 54 -0.76 -10.66 1.08
C MET A 54 0.62 -10.82 1.72
N LEU A 55 1.31 -9.70 1.89
CA LEU A 55 2.56 -9.62 2.64
C LEU A 55 2.47 -8.42 3.60
N ARG A 56 2.91 -8.62 4.85
CA ARG A 56 3.26 -7.48 5.71
C ARG A 56 4.61 -6.97 5.26
N LEU A 57 4.68 -5.66 5.03
CA LEU A 57 5.91 -5.00 4.68
C LEU A 57 6.96 -5.18 5.77
N GLY A 58 8.23 -5.15 5.37
CA GLY A 58 9.35 -5.09 6.29
C GLY A 58 9.74 -3.64 6.56
N ASP A 59 10.63 -3.46 7.55
CA ASP A 59 11.06 -2.15 8.07
C ASP A 59 11.45 -1.16 6.95
N ASP A 60 12.15 -1.59 5.89
CA ASP A 60 12.59 -0.70 4.80
C ASP A 60 11.42 -0.06 4.02
N ALA A 61 10.33 -0.81 3.81
CA ALA A 61 9.17 -0.30 3.09
C ALA A 61 8.28 0.56 4.00
N ASP A 62 8.21 0.24 5.29
CA ASP A 62 7.53 1.08 6.29
C ASP A 62 8.27 2.42 6.47
N ASP A 63 9.61 2.42 6.55
CA ASP A 63 10.43 3.64 6.59
C ASP A 63 10.17 4.54 5.36
N ALA A 64 10.10 3.95 4.16
CA ALA A 64 9.81 4.69 2.93
C ALA A 64 8.38 5.26 2.89
N ILE A 65 7.43 4.59 3.54
CA ILE A 65 6.06 5.08 3.71
C ILE A 65 6.02 6.25 4.70
N ASP A 66 6.69 6.11 5.84
CA ASP A 66 6.76 7.15 6.87
C ASP A 66 7.40 8.43 6.30
N ASP A 67 8.47 8.31 5.51
CA ASP A 67 9.10 9.43 4.80
C ASP A 67 8.11 10.20 3.89
N LEU A 68 7.21 9.48 3.20
CA LEU A 68 6.16 10.09 2.38
C LEU A 68 5.13 10.82 3.25
N ILE A 69 4.65 10.19 4.32
CA ILE A 69 3.62 10.74 5.21
C ILE A 69 4.14 11.99 5.92
N ASP A 70 5.36 11.95 6.47
CA ASP A 70 6.00 13.08 7.13
C ASP A 70 6.17 14.26 6.17
N ALA A 71 6.70 14.00 4.96
CA ALA A 71 6.87 15.04 3.96
C ALA A 71 5.52 15.64 3.49
N ALA A 72 4.45 14.84 3.49
CA ALA A 72 3.09 15.28 3.18
C ALA A 72 2.51 16.16 4.30
N ILE A 73 2.71 15.80 5.57
CA ILE A 73 2.33 16.60 6.73
C ILE A 73 3.08 17.94 6.77
N GLU A 74 4.41 17.91 6.60
CA GLU A 74 5.24 19.12 6.55
C GLU A 74 4.83 20.07 5.43
N ALA A 75 4.36 19.52 4.31
CA ALA A 75 3.82 20.27 3.19
C ALA A 75 2.41 20.84 3.43
N GLY A 76 1.76 20.51 4.54
CA GLY A 76 0.37 20.88 4.82
C GLY A 76 -0.65 20.13 3.96
N GLN A 77 -0.29 18.95 3.46
CA GLN A 77 -1.12 18.09 2.62
C GLN A 77 -1.15 16.67 3.18
N PRO A 78 -1.67 16.45 4.41
CA PRO A 78 -1.65 15.14 5.04
C PRO A 78 -2.35 14.10 4.15
N ILE A 79 -1.63 13.03 3.82
CA ILE A 79 -2.17 11.91 3.06
C ILE A 79 -2.76 10.96 4.08
N HIS A 80 -4.08 10.82 4.07
CA HIS A 80 -4.77 9.90 4.97
C HIS A 80 -4.86 8.49 4.36
N ARG A 81 -4.88 8.40 3.03
CA ARG A 81 -4.80 7.11 2.34
C ARG A 81 -4.03 7.22 1.05
N ALA A 82 -3.20 6.22 0.79
CA ALA A 82 -2.56 6.03 -0.50
C ALA A 82 -2.84 4.62 -1.03
N VAL A 83 -3.18 4.51 -2.31
CA VAL A 83 -3.23 3.24 -3.03
C VAL A 83 -2.22 3.30 -4.16
N LEU A 84 -1.14 2.55 -4.01
CA LEU A 84 -0.08 2.44 -5.02
C LEU A 84 -0.22 1.11 -5.74
N ASN A 85 -0.19 1.12 -7.06
CA ASN A 85 -0.31 -0.07 -7.90
C ASN A 85 0.90 -0.18 -8.83
N TYR A 86 1.35 -1.41 -9.05
CA TYR A 86 2.38 -1.72 -10.04
C TYR A 86 2.06 -3.04 -10.75
N ARG A 87 2.29 -3.06 -12.06
CA ARG A 87 2.17 -4.27 -12.91
C ARG A 87 3.53 -4.69 -13.41
N SER A 88 3.83 -5.98 -13.35
CA SER A 88 5.10 -6.54 -13.86
C SER A 88 5.23 -6.42 -15.38
N SER A 89 4.11 -6.33 -16.10
CA SER A 89 4.06 -5.97 -17.53
C SER A 89 4.44 -4.51 -17.82
N GLY A 90 4.62 -3.70 -16.78
CA GLY A 90 4.91 -2.27 -16.84
C GLY A 90 3.67 -1.42 -16.55
N GLY A 91 3.87 -0.34 -15.82
CA GLY A 91 2.84 0.60 -15.42
C GLY A 91 2.75 0.72 -13.90
N ALA A 92 2.68 1.96 -13.43
CA ALA A 92 2.44 2.30 -12.04
C ALA A 92 1.33 3.35 -11.97
N SER A 93 0.53 3.30 -10.92
CA SER A 93 -0.41 4.37 -10.58
C SER A 93 -0.44 4.59 -9.08
N ALA A 94 -0.72 5.83 -8.69
CA ALA A 94 -0.89 6.23 -7.31
C ALA A 94 -2.19 7.03 -7.19
N ASP A 95 -2.99 6.69 -6.18
CA ASP A 95 -4.20 7.42 -5.80
C ASP A 95 -4.07 7.86 -4.34
N PHE A 96 -4.42 9.11 -4.05
CA PHE A 96 -4.23 9.72 -2.73
C PHE A 96 -5.53 10.35 -2.24
N ASP A 97 -5.89 9.99 -1.01
CA ASP A 97 -6.97 10.64 -0.26
C ASP A 97 -6.37 11.55 0.82
N TYR A 98 -6.89 12.76 0.87
CA TYR A 98 -6.49 13.82 1.81
C TYR A 98 -7.61 14.15 2.80
N ASP A 99 -8.77 13.51 2.68
CA ASP A 99 -9.84 13.63 3.67
C ASP A 99 -9.60 12.62 4.81
N PRO A 100 -9.89 12.99 6.08
CA PRO A 100 -9.73 12.08 7.21
C PRO A 100 -10.53 10.79 7.07
N LEU A 101 -9.96 9.69 7.54
CA LEU A 101 -10.57 8.36 7.38
C LEU A 101 -11.80 8.19 8.26
N PRO A 102 -12.92 7.69 7.72
CA PRO A 102 -14.10 7.40 8.53
C PRO A 102 -13.80 6.24 9.48
N GLY A 103 -13.83 6.51 10.79
CA GLY A 103 -13.76 5.48 11.83
C GLY A 103 -12.36 5.09 12.30
N GLY A 104 -11.32 5.89 12.03
CA GLY A 104 -9.99 5.60 12.55
C GLY A 104 -9.15 4.69 11.64
N VAL A 105 -7.83 4.77 11.78
CA VAL A 105 -6.90 3.73 11.26
C VAL A 105 -6.97 2.44 12.09
N VAL A 106 -7.14 2.50 13.40
CA VAL A 106 -7.09 1.29 14.25
C VAL A 106 -8.31 0.40 14.09
N ASP A 107 -9.52 0.96 14.10
CA ASP A 107 -10.76 0.17 14.01
C ASP A 107 -11.32 0.10 12.58
N GLY A 108 -10.99 1.07 11.72
CA GLY A 108 -11.55 1.21 10.38
C GLY A 108 -10.74 0.52 9.27
N SER A 109 -9.43 0.36 9.45
CA SER A 109 -8.56 -0.15 8.36
C SER A 109 -8.83 -1.60 8.05
N ASP A 110 -9.09 -2.45 9.05
CA ASP A 110 -9.41 -3.87 8.83
C ASP A 110 -10.62 -4.04 7.89
N ALA A 111 -11.68 -3.25 8.09
CA ALA A 111 -12.88 -3.29 7.26
C ALA A 111 -12.61 -2.77 5.84
N ARG A 112 -11.77 -1.74 5.69
CA ARG A 112 -11.38 -1.19 4.38
C ARG A 112 -10.44 -2.12 3.62
N PHE A 113 -9.51 -2.76 4.31
CA PHE A 113 -8.62 -3.77 3.75
C PHE A 113 -9.41 -5.01 3.32
N ASP A 114 -10.41 -5.46 4.10
CA ASP A 114 -11.32 -6.54 3.70
C ASP A 114 -12.14 -6.17 2.46
N ALA A 115 -12.70 -4.96 2.42
CA ALA A 115 -13.42 -4.48 1.24
C ALA A 115 -12.50 -4.42 0.00
N PHE A 116 -11.28 -3.92 0.17
CA PHE A 116 -10.28 -3.82 -0.91
C PHE A 116 -9.86 -5.21 -1.42
N ALA A 117 -9.59 -6.16 -0.51
CA ALA A 117 -9.23 -7.53 -0.85
C ALA A 117 -10.38 -8.24 -1.59
N ARG A 118 -11.64 -8.04 -1.18
CA ARG A 118 -12.80 -8.61 -1.89
C ARG A 118 -12.92 -8.09 -3.31
N GLU A 119 -12.68 -6.80 -3.50
CA GLU A 119 -12.73 -6.15 -4.81
C GLU A 119 -11.61 -6.64 -5.73
N HIS A 120 -10.37 -6.65 -5.26
CA HIS A 120 -9.19 -6.87 -6.11
C HIS A 120 -8.73 -8.33 -6.16
N LEU A 121 -8.91 -9.08 -5.07
CA LEU A 121 -8.49 -10.49 -4.94
C LEU A 121 -9.68 -11.47 -4.98
N GLY A 122 -10.91 -10.96 -5.04
CA GLY A 122 -12.13 -11.75 -5.08
C GLY A 122 -12.44 -12.50 -3.78
N ARG A 123 -11.80 -12.15 -2.65
CA ARG A 123 -11.94 -12.86 -1.36
C ARG A 123 -11.65 -11.96 -0.14
N PRO A 124 -12.10 -12.35 1.06
CA PRO A 124 -11.85 -11.62 2.30
C PRO A 124 -10.36 -11.49 2.65
N TYR A 125 -10.00 -10.45 3.38
CA TYR A 125 -8.65 -10.15 3.86
C TYR A 125 -8.07 -11.26 4.76
N ASP A 126 -8.89 -11.80 5.67
CA ASP A 126 -8.50 -12.86 6.62
C ASP A 126 -8.40 -14.26 5.98
N GLU A 127 -8.86 -14.42 4.74
CA GLU A 127 -8.75 -15.65 3.95
C GLU A 127 -7.61 -15.60 2.91
N VAL A 128 -6.88 -14.48 2.83
CA VAL A 128 -5.70 -14.36 1.95
C VAL A 128 -4.52 -15.10 2.61
N PRO A 129 -3.88 -16.06 1.93
CA PRO A 129 -2.72 -16.74 2.50
C PRO A 129 -1.56 -15.77 2.75
N ASP A 130 -1.05 -15.74 3.98
CA ASP A 130 0.18 -15.03 4.30
C ASP A 130 1.34 -15.58 3.45
N HIS A 131 2.04 -14.67 2.77
CA HIS A 131 3.36 -14.96 2.23
C HIS A 131 4.41 -14.54 3.27
N THR A 132 5.03 -15.50 3.93
CA THR A 132 6.28 -15.27 4.65
C THR A 132 7.43 -15.53 3.69
N ALA A 133 8.25 -14.50 3.44
CA ALA A 133 9.54 -14.65 2.77
C ALA A 133 10.49 -15.56 3.57
#